data_AF-A0A7J6TC35-F1
#
_entry.id   AF-A0A7J6TC35-F1
#
_cell.length_a   1.000
_cell.length_b   1.000
_cell.length_c   1.000
_cell.angle_alpha   90.00
_cell.angle_beta   90.00
_cell.angle_gamma   90.00
#
_symmetry.space_group_name_H-M   'P 1'
#
loop_
_entity.id
_entity.type
_entity.pdbx_description
1 polymer ?
#
loop_
_entity_poly.entity_id
_entity_poly.type
_entity_poly.pdbx_seq_one_letter_code
_entity_poly.pdbx_strand_id
1 'polypeptide(L)'
;YLVERQSPELWAKALADDNQHRRHVIDQVVSTALPESKNADEVTAAVKAFIDADLPNELIELLEKIVLHNSDFSDNRTLQNLLILTAIKADKSRVMDYVHRLDNYDGPEIALIAMRDPYNLYEEAFEIYKKCGMNAEAMDTLLTNLDDDEGSGLERAKDFASRVNEPQVWYKLGAAQLRHGVCAMIPEAIDSYIKAGDATDYMEVIAVAEREECYDDLIKYLRMARTKQKDSYIDSELLYSLAKCDDRMDELEDFLDATNTANVQSVGDRLYEERLYKAAK
;
A
#
# COMPACT_ATOMS: atom_id res chain seq x y z
N TYR A 1 -45.38 -8.18 1.03
CA TYR A 1 -46.08 -6.88 1.14
C TYR A 1 -45.16 -5.68 1.36
N LEU A 2 -44.46 -5.56 2.50
CA LEU A 2 -43.63 -4.37 2.76
C LEU A 2 -42.45 -4.27 1.76
N VAL A 3 -41.84 -5.41 1.49
CA VAL A 3 -40.81 -5.62 0.45
C VAL A 3 -41.37 -5.33 -0.95
N GLU A 4 -42.47 -5.99 -1.35
CA GLU A 4 -43.10 -5.82 -2.68
C GLU A 4 -43.61 -4.39 -2.96
N ARG A 5 -44.08 -3.67 -1.93
CA ARG A 5 -44.68 -2.33 -2.10
C ARG A 5 -43.63 -1.22 -2.20
N GLN A 6 -42.38 -1.47 -1.79
CA GLN A 6 -41.20 -0.60 -1.93
C GLN A 6 -41.39 0.86 -1.48
N SER A 7 -42.42 1.14 -0.66
CA SER A 7 -42.80 2.51 -0.32
C SER A 7 -41.97 3.03 0.86
N PRO A 8 -41.23 4.15 0.69
CA PRO A 8 -40.35 4.67 1.74
C PRO A 8 -41.12 5.11 2.99
N GLU A 9 -42.34 5.65 2.83
CA GLU A 9 -43.20 6.05 3.95
C GLU A 9 -43.64 4.85 4.81
N LEU A 10 -43.89 3.70 4.17
CA LEU A 10 -44.26 2.47 4.89
C LEU A 10 -43.07 1.87 5.63
N TRP A 11 -41.89 1.92 5.03
CA TRP A 11 -40.65 1.52 5.68
C TRP A 11 -40.34 2.41 6.89
N ALA A 12 -40.44 3.73 6.74
CA ALA A 12 -40.23 4.66 7.85
C ALA A 12 -41.19 4.40 9.01
N LYS A 13 -42.47 4.14 8.73
CA LYS A 13 -43.46 3.81 9.77
C LYS A 13 -43.24 2.45 10.42
N ALA A 14 -42.77 1.47 9.64
CA ALA A 14 -42.52 0.12 10.15
C ALA A 14 -41.23 0.04 10.97
N LEU A 15 -40.22 0.82 10.61
CA LEU A 15 -38.92 0.88 11.26
C LEU A 15 -38.82 1.99 12.32
N ALA A 16 -39.90 2.72 12.59
CA ALA A 16 -39.94 3.76 13.62
C ALA A 16 -39.73 3.20 15.03
N ASP A 17 -39.05 3.96 15.88
CA ASP A 17 -38.71 3.58 17.26
C ASP A 17 -39.92 3.39 18.18
N ASP A 18 -41.05 4.03 17.83
CA ASP A 18 -42.32 3.93 18.56
C ASP A 18 -43.10 2.64 18.25
N ASN A 19 -42.67 1.87 17.26
CA ASN A 19 -43.33 0.65 16.86
C ASN A 19 -42.94 -0.55 17.76
N GLN A 20 -43.91 -1.06 18.52
CA GLN A 20 -43.73 -2.22 19.40
C GLN A 20 -43.35 -3.51 18.65
N HIS A 21 -43.67 -3.62 17.36
CA HIS A 21 -43.36 -4.78 16.53
C HIS A 21 -42.15 -4.59 15.63
N ARG A 22 -41.41 -3.47 15.77
CA ARG A 22 -40.23 -3.14 14.94
C ARG A 22 -39.27 -4.31 14.79
N ARG A 23 -38.86 -4.92 15.90
CA ARG A 23 -37.93 -6.06 15.92
C ARG A 23 -38.47 -7.28 15.19
N HIS A 24 -39.75 -7.60 15.36
CA HIS A 24 -40.38 -8.72 14.67
C HIS A 24 -40.48 -8.49 13.16
N VAL A 25 -40.75 -7.25 12.73
CA VAL A 25 -40.75 -6.87 11.31
C VAL A 25 -39.35 -7.04 10.72
N ILE A 26 -38.32 -6.55 11.41
CA ILE A 26 -36.93 -6.70 10.99
C ILE A 26 -36.57 -8.19 10.89
N ASP A 27 -36.83 -8.99 11.92
CA ASP A 27 -36.49 -10.41 11.94
C ASP A 27 -37.13 -11.18 10.77
N GLN A 28 -38.40 -10.90 10.46
CA GLN A 28 -39.13 -11.51 9.35
C GLN A 28 -38.59 -11.06 7.98
N VAL A 29 -38.26 -9.78 7.85
CA VAL A 29 -37.67 -9.22 6.62
C VAL A 29 -36.30 -9.81 6.34
N VAL A 30 -35.44 -9.86 7.37
CA VAL A 30 -34.06 -10.34 7.30
C VAL A 30 -33.99 -11.86 7.15
N SER A 31 -34.88 -12.61 7.78
CA SER A 31 -34.81 -14.08 7.79
C SER A 31 -35.58 -14.77 6.67
N THR A 32 -36.58 -14.12 6.08
CA THR A 32 -37.49 -14.79 5.14
C THR A 32 -37.75 -13.96 3.88
N ALA A 33 -38.21 -12.73 4.02
CA ALA A 33 -38.76 -12.00 2.88
C ALA A 33 -37.71 -11.54 1.85
N LEU A 34 -36.53 -11.09 2.29
CA LEU A 34 -35.48 -10.61 1.39
C LEU A 34 -34.53 -11.70 0.87
N PRO A 35 -34.16 -12.74 1.65
CA PRO A 35 -33.38 -13.86 1.11
C PRO A 35 -34.07 -14.62 -0.01
N GLU A 36 -35.41 -14.70 0.00
CA GLU A 36 -36.21 -15.35 -1.06
C GLU A 36 -36.54 -14.41 -2.24
N SER A 37 -36.35 -13.10 -2.09
CA SER A 37 -36.60 -12.15 -3.17
C SER A 37 -35.54 -12.30 -4.25
N LYS A 38 -35.96 -12.25 -5.52
CA LYS A 38 -35.09 -12.21 -6.70
C LYS A 38 -35.04 -10.82 -7.34
N ASN A 39 -35.73 -9.85 -6.73
CA ASN A 39 -35.87 -8.53 -7.30
C ASN A 39 -34.86 -7.55 -6.66
N ALA A 40 -33.92 -7.06 -7.46
CA ALA A 40 -32.89 -6.12 -7.01
C ALA A 40 -33.48 -4.80 -6.48
N ASP A 41 -34.62 -4.37 -7.00
CA ASP A 41 -35.28 -3.13 -6.55
C ASP A 41 -35.84 -3.26 -5.13
N GLU A 42 -36.35 -4.45 -4.78
CA GLU A 42 -36.87 -4.75 -3.44
C GLU A 42 -35.76 -4.73 -2.39
N VAL A 43 -34.62 -5.36 -2.73
CA VAL A 43 -33.43 -5.36 -1.87
C VAL A 43 -32.90 -3.94 -1.70
N THR A 44 -32.82 -3.17 -2.79
CA THR A 44 -32.31 -1.78 -2.75
C THR A 44 -33.22 -0.87 -1.92
N ALA A 45 -34.54 -1.00 -2.05
CA ALA A 45 -35.50 -0.23 -1.26
C ALA A 45 -35.41 -0.55 0.23
N ALA A 46 -35.27 -1.83 0.58
CA ALA A 46 -35.07 -2.26 1.96
C ALA A 46 -33.74 -1.76 2.53
N VAL A 47 -32.63 -1.92 1.79
CA VAL A 47 -31.31 -1.42 2.24
C VAL A 47 -31.35 0.08 2.53
N LYS A 48 -31.95 0.88 1.64
CA LYS A 48 -32.13 2.33 1.89
C LYS A 48 -32.93 2.61 3.15
N ALA A 49 -34.03 1.89 3.36
CA ALA A 49 -34.84 2.04 4.56
C ALA A 49 -34.08 1.72 5.85
N PHE A 50 -33.21 0.71 5.86
CA PHE A 50 -32.40 0.36 7.02
C PHE A 50 -31.29 1.40 7.29
N ILE A 51 -30.70 1.98 6.23
CA ILE A 51 -29.75 3.09 6.35
C ILE A 51 -30.45 4.33 6.94
N ASP A 52 -31.62 4.70 6.42
CA ASP A 52 -32.39 5.85 6.88
C ASP A 52 -32.89 5.68 8.33
N ALA A 53 -33.08 4.44 8.77
CA ALA A 53 -33.49 4.07 10.12
C ALA A 53 -32.32 3.89 11.11
N ASP A 54 -31.07 4.13 10.68
CA ASP A 54 -29.84 3.99 11.49
C ASP A 54 -29.69 2.59 12.15
N LEU A 55 -29.93 1.53 11.36
CA LEU A 55 -29.86 0.13 11.79
C LEU A 55 -28.70 -0.62 11.11
N PRO A 56 -27.43 -0.32 11.44
CA PRO A 56 -26.29 -0.89 10.71
C PRO A 56 -26.04 -2.37 11.03
N ASN A 57 -26.35 -2.85 12.23
CA ASN A 57 -26.12 -4.26 12.60
C ASN A 57 -27.10 -5.19 11.88
N GLU A 58 -28.37 -4.80 11.86
CA GLU A 58 -29.44 -5.52 11.16
C GLU A 58 -29.23 -5.47 9.65
N LEU A 59 -28.68 -4.37 9.13
CA LEU A 59 -28.28 -4.25 7.74
C LEU A 59 -27.13 -5.21 7.39
N ILE A 60 -26.14 -5.38 8.27
CA ILE A 60 -25.06 -6.37 8.08
C ILE A 60 -25.65 -7.78 8.01
N GLU A 61 -26.50 -8.19 8.95
CA GLU A 61 -27.11 -9.53 8.95
C GLU A 61 -27.95 -9.78 7.68
N LEU A 62 -28.66 -8.76 7.21
CA LEU A 62 -29.42 -8.81 5.97
C LEU A 62 -28.51 -9.05 4.77
N LEU A 63 -27.47 -8.23 4.64
CA LEU A 63 -26.54 -8.29 3.53
C LEU A 63 -25.71 -9.57 3.55
N GLU A 64 -25.33 -10.08 4.72
CA GLU A 64 -24.69 -11.39 4.85
C GLU A 64 -25.56 -12.49 4.24
N LYS A 65 -26.86 -12.51 4.57
CA LYS A 65 -27.77 -13.53 4.02
C LYS A 65 -27.96 -13.40 2.51
N ILE A 66 -28.08 -12.18 2.01
CA ILE A 66 -28.29 -11.95 0.57
C ILE A 66 -27.01 -12.22 -0.21
N VAL A 67 -25.88 -11.68 0.21
CA VAL A 67 -24.62 -11.74 -0.55
C VAL A 67 -23.92 -13.09 -0.38
N LEU A 68 -23.97 -13.70 0.81
CA LEU A 68 -23.22 -14.93 1.10
C LEU A 68 -24.03 -16.21 0.90
N HIS A 69 -25.36 -16.16 0.97
CA HIS A 69 -26.21 -17.35 0.86
C HIS A 69 -27.11 -17.36 -0.39
N ASN A 70 -27.39 -16.21 -1.01
CA ASN A 70 -28.18 -16.16 -2.24
C ASN A 70 -27.26 -15.95 -3.47
N SER A 71 -27.21 -16.96 -4.33
CA SER A 71 -26.40 -16.94 -5.56
C SER A 71 -26.80 -15.87 -6.57
N ASP A 72 -28.06 -15.40 -6.53
CA ASP A 72 -28.56 -14.40 -7.49
C ASP A 72 -27.94 -13.01 -7.22
N PHE A 73 -27.45 -12.77 -6.00
CA PHE A 73 -26.89 -11.49 -5.56
C PHE A 73 -25.44 -11.57 -5.09
N SER A 74 -24.86 -12.77 -5.03
CA SER A 74 -23.47 -12.96 -4.61
C SER A 74 -22.51 -12.16 -5.48
N ASP A 75 -22.78 -12.05 -6.78
CA ASP A 75 -21.91 -11.33 -7.72
C ASP A 75 -22.26 -9.84 -7.85
N ASN A 76 -23.15 -9.29 -7.00
CA ASN A 76 -23.51 -7.89 -7.09
C ASN A 76 -22.50 -6.99 -6.37
N ARG A 77 -21.66 -6.31 -7.16
CA ARG A 77 -20.67 -5.35 -6.68
C ARG A 77 -21.22 -4.29 -5.72
N THR A 78 -22.40 -3.77 -6.00
CA THR A 78 -22.99 -2.71 -5.16
C THR A 78 -23.32 -3.24 -3.76
N LEU A 79 -23.86 -4.46 -3.67
CA LEU A 79 -24.22 -5.07 -2.40
C LEU A 79 -22.98 -5.52 -1.62
N GLN A 80 -21.96 -6.06 -2.30
CA GLN A 80 -20.67 -6.38 -1.67
C GLN A 80 -20.00 -5.13 -1.10
N ASN A 81 -19.94 -4.04 -1.87
CA ASN A 81 -19.40 -2.77 -1.41
C ASN A 81 -20.14 -2.29 -0.16
N LEU A 82 -21.48 -2.35 -0.18
CA LEU A 82 -22.30 -1.88 0.91
C LEU A 82 -22.13 -2.73 2.18
N LEU A 83 -21.99 -4.05 2.04
CA LEU A 83 -21.69 -4.96 3.16
C LEU A 83 -20.37 -4.57 3.83
N ILE A 84 -19.29 -4.45 3.05
CA ILE A 84 -17.97 -4.11 3.60
C ILE A 84 -17.97 -2.71 4.21
N LEU A 85 -18.56 -1.71 3.55
CA LEU A 85 -18.61 -0.34 4.06
C LEU A 85 -19.45 -0.21 5.34
N THR A 86 -20.54 -0.96 5.44
CA THR A 86 -21.36 -0.99 6.67
C THR A 86 -20.60 -1.68 7.80
N ALA A 87 -19.89 -2.76 7.50
CA ALA A 87 -19.03 -3.43 8.46
C ALA A 87 -17.89 -2.52 8.97
N ILE A 88 -17.19 -1.81 8.09
CA ILE A 88 -16.16 -0.84 8.49
C ILE A 88 -16.71 0.20 9.48
N LYS A 89 -17.96 0.62 9.29
CA LYS A 89 -18.63 1.63 10.14
C LYS A 89 -19.13 1.10 11.47
N ALA A 90 -19.62 -0.13 11.52
CA ALA A 90 -20.37 -0.66 12.66
C ALA A 90 -19.72 -1.87 13.36
N ASP A 91 -19.07 -2.75 12.61
CA ASP A 91 -18.42 -3.95 13.15
C ASP A 91 -17.12 -4.27 12.37
N LYS A 92 -16.03 -3.66 12.83
CA LYS A 92 -14.68 -3.81 12.24
C LYS A 92 -14.19 -5.26 12.24
N SER A 93 -14.63 -6.09 13.19
CA SER A 93 -14.12 -7.45 13.38
C SER A 93 -14.41 -8.39 12.22
N ARG A 94 -15.48 -8.11 11.44
CA ARG A 94 -15.93 -8.95 10.33
C ARG A 94 -15.37 -8.52 8.98
N VAL A 95 -14.75 -7.34 8.88
CA VAL A 95 -14.26 -6.77 7.61
C VAL A 95 -13.28 -7.72 6.93
N MET A 96 -12.37 -8.32 7.71
CA MET A 96 -11.38 -9.24 7.17
C MET A 96 -12.01 -10.52 6.60
N ASP A 97 -13.00 -11.10 7.29
CA ASP A 97 -13.72 -12.26 6.79
C ASP A 97 -14.45 -11.96 5.47
N TYR A 98 -15.04 -10.77 5.34
CA TYR A 98 -15.70 -10.35 4.11
C TYR A 98 -14.70 -10.14 2.97
N VAL A 99 -13.57 -9.50 3.22
CA VAL A 99 -12.50 -9.31 2.21
C VAL A 99 -12.00 -10.66 1.67
N HIS A 100 -11.88 -11.67 2.52
CA HIS A 100 -11.48 -13.00 2.08
C HIS A 100 -12.55 -13.71 1.25
N ARG A 101 -13.83 -13.58 1.62
CA ARG A 101 -14.94 -14.32 1.00
C ARG A 101 -15.53 -13.66 -0.24
N LEU A 102 -15.44 -12.35 -0.37
CA LEU A 102 -16.03 -11.58 -1.46
C LEU A 102 -14.98 -11.27 -2.53
N ASP A 103 -15.34 -11.30 -3.80
CA ASP A 103 -14.38 -11.12 -4.92
C ASP A 103 -14.76 -9.97 -5.88
N ASN A 104 -15.98 -9.45 -5.82
CA ASN A 104 -16.53 -8.53 -6.83
C ASN A 104 -16.81 -7.13 -6.26
N TYR A 105 -15.99 -6.65 -5.33
CA TYR A 105 -16.11 -5.31 -4.75
C TYR A 105 -15.09 -4.32 -5.35
N ASP A 106 -15.28 -3.03 -5.10
CA ASP A 106 -14.30 -1.98 -5.44
C ASP A 106 -13.16 -1.96 -4.42
N GLY A 107 -12.13 -2.77 -4.65
CA GLY A 107 -10.98 -2.86 -3.75
C GLY A 107 -10.27 -1.52 -3.51
N PRO A 108 -9.83 -0.78 -4.54
CA PRO A 108 -9.14 0.49 -4.35
C PRO A 108 -9.95 1.51 -3.53
N GLU A 109 -11.25 1.65 -3.80
CA GLU A 109 -12.10 2.60 -3.09
C GLU A 109 -12.36 2.18 -1.64
N ILE A 110 -12.63 0.89 -1.42
CA ILE A 110 -12.90 0.36 -0.07
C ILE A 110 -11.65 0.43 0.80
N ALA A 111 -10.48 0.06 0.27
CA ALA A 111 -9.22 0.14 1.00
C ALA A 111 -8.89 1.58 1.40
N LEU A 112 -9.11 2.56 0.51
CA LEU A 112 -8.94 3.97 0.83
C LEU A 112 -9.87 4.43 1.96
N ILE A 113 -11.12 3.94 1.99
CA ILE A 113 -12.07 4.27 3.06
C ILE A 113 -11.67 3.59 4.37
N ALA A 114 -11.21 2.34 4.32
CA ALA A 114 -10.76 1.58 5.48
C ALA A 114 -9.57 2.24 6.20
N MET A 115 -8.67 2.86 5.44
CA MET A 115 -7.52 3.60 5.99
C MET A 115 -7.85 4.99 6.56
N ARG A 116 -8.99 5.59 6.20
CA ARG A 116 -9.32 6.94 6.68
C ARG A 116 -9.67 6.94 8.17
N ASP A 117 -9.35 8.04 8.83
CA ASP A 117 -9.85 8.30 10.18
C ASP A 117 -11.39 8.34 10.21
N PRO A 118 -12.05 7.71 11.21
CA PRO A 118 -11.52 7.07 12.42
C PRO A 118 -11.37 5.53 12.32
N TYR A 119 -11.33 4.97 11.12
CA TYR A 119 -11.38 3.51 10.93
C TYR A 119 -10.01 2.87 11.17
N ASN A 120 -8.95 3.40 10.55
CA ASN A 120 -7.54 2.98 10.72
C ASN A 120 -7.34 1.46 10.56
N LEU A 121 -8.03 0.89 9.57
CA LEU A 121 -8.01 -0.54 9.22
C LEU A 121 -6.93 -0.83 8.17
N TYR A 122 -5.66 -0.68 8.56
CA TYR A 122 -4.52 -0.83 7.64
C TYR A 122 -4.28 -2.28 7.22
N GLU A 123 -4.53 -3.26 8.10
CA GLU A 123 -4.37 -4.69 7.81
C GLU A 123 -5.38 -5.17 6.77
N GLU A 124 -6.64 -4.76 6.93
CA GLU A 124 -7.72 -5.08 5.99
C GLU A 124 -7.47 -4.39 4.64
N ALA A 125 -7.04 -3.14 4.65
CA ALA A 125 -6.68 -2.41 3.42
C ALA A 125 -5.51 -3.08 2.68
N PHE A 126 -4.47 -3.51 3.40
CA PHE A 126 -3.34 -4.24 2.83
C PHE A 126 -3.79 -5.53 2.13
N GLU A 127 -4.63 -6.34 2.78
CA GLU A 127 -5.09 -7.60 2.19
C GLU A 127 -6.04 -7.35 1.00
N ILE A 128 -6.83 -6.27 1.02
CA ILE A 128 -7.62 -5.84 -0.14
C ILE A 128 -6.69 -5.51 -1.33
N TYR A 129 -5.69 -4.65 -1.16
CA TYR A 129 -4.79 -4.28 -2.24
C TYR A 129 -4.01 -5.47 -2.79
N LYS A 130 -3.56 -6.36 -1.91
CA LYS A 130 -2.92 -7.63 -2.28
C LYS A 130 -3.85 -8.52 -3.10
N LYS A 131 -5.14 -8.62 -2.73
CA LYS A 131 -6.14 -9.40 -3.47
C LYS A 131 -6.43 -8.78 -4.85
N CYS A 132 -6.42 -7.46 -4.95
CA CYS A 132 -6.59 -6.73 -6.22
C CYS A 132 -5.34 -6.72 -7.11
N GLY A 133 -4.21 -7.27 -6.67
CA GLY A 133 -2.94 -7.23 -7.40
C GLY A 133 -2.29 -5.85 -7.46
N MET A 134 -2.71 -4.93 -6.59
CA MET A 134 -2.18 -3.57 -6.47
C MET A 134 -1.03 -3.56 -5.46
N ASN A 135 0.10 -4.16 -5.84
CA ASN A 135 1.21 -4.40 -4.92
C ASN A 135 1.89 -3.10 -4.47
N ALA A 136 1.90 -2.07 -5.31
CA ALA A 136 2.50 -0.78 -5.02
C ALA A 136 1.73 -0.05 -3.92
N GLU A 137 0.40 -0.04 -4.01
CA GLU A 137 -0.50 0.52 -3.01
C GLU A 137 -0.49 -0.32 -1.73
N ALA A 138 -0.48 -1.65 -1.84
CA ALA A 138 -0.33 -2.54 -0.69
C ALA A 138 0.97 -2.22 0.09
N MET A 139 2.07 -2.00 -0.62
CA MET A 139 3.33 -1.59 -0.01
C MET A 139 3.17 -0.24 0.71
N ASP A 140 2.58 0.78 0.07
CA ASP A 140 2.34 2.08 0.74
C ASP A 140 1.49 1.94 2.01
N THR A 141 0.45 1.11 1.99
CA THR A 141 -0.38 0.88 3.19
C THR A 141 0.39 0.23 4.32
N LEU A 142 1.24 -0.73 3.97
CA LEU A 142 2.06 -1.43 4.94
C LEU A 142 3.11 -0.48 5.51
N LEU A 143 3.70 0.37 4.67
CA LEU A 143 4.66 1.42 5.03
C LEU A 143 4.03 2.54 5.89
N THR A 144 2.77 2.89 5.66
CA THR A 144 2.05 3.93 6.44
C THR A 144 1.70 3.43 7.85
N ASN A 145 1.44 2.13 8.00
CA ASN A 145 1.22 1.49 9.30
C ASN A 145 2.52 1.38 10.14
N LEU A 146 3.69 1.75 9.59
CA LEU A 146 5.00 1.58 10.25
C LEU A 146 5.35 2.67 11.25
N ASP A 147 4.73 3.84 11.17
CA ASP A 147 5.11 4.98 12.00
C ASP A 147 4.86 4.73 13.51
N ASP A 148 4.10 3.68 13.85
CA ASP A 148 3.73 3.36 15.24
C ASP A 148 4.56 2.23 15.89
N ASP A 149 5.29 1.40 15.14
CA ASP A 149 5.88 0.16 15.67
C ASP A 149 7.36 -0.01 15.26
N GLU A 150 8.26 0.39 16.16
CA GLU A 150 9.74 0.51 16.03
C GLU A 150 10.44 -0.71 15.36
N GLY A 151 10.35 -0.83 14.04
CA GLY A 151 11.13 -1.74 13.20
C GLY A 151 10.45 -3.05 12.77
N SER A 152 9.31 -3.44 13.36
CA SER A 152 8.66 -4.74 13.05
C SER A 152 8.07 -4.78 11.64
N GLY A 153 7.43 -3.69 11.22
CA GLY A 153 6.72 -3.69 9.95
C GLY A 153 7.64 -3.45 8.74
N LEU A 154 8.86 -2.90 8.91
CA LEU A 154 9.80 -2.80 7.81
C LEU A 154 10.31 -4.18 7.37
N GLU A 155 10.53 -5.09 8.31
CA GLU A 155 10.88 -6.48 7.98
C GLU A 155 9.72 -7.17 7.24
N ARG A 156 8.47 -6.89 7.66
CA ARG A 156 7.27 -7.36 6.95
C ARG A 156 7.19 -6.78 5.53
N ALA A 157 7.55 -5.51 5.35
CA ALA A 157 7.62 -4.85 4.04
C ALA A 157 8.65 -5.53 3.15
N LYS A 158 9.84 -5.79 3.69
CA LYS A 158 10.93 -6.49 3.00
C LYS A 158 10.56 -7.91 2.60
N ASP A 159 9.87 -8.65 3.47
CA ASP A 159 9.32 -9.97 3.16
C ASP A 159 8.30 -9.91 2.03
N PHE A 160 7.41 -8.91 2.05
CA PHE A 160 6.43 -8.71 0.98
C PHE A 160 7.11 -8.35 -0.35
N ALA A 161 8.06 -7.43 -0.35
CA ALA A 161 8.85 -7.06 -1.54
C ALA A 161 9.61 -8.26 -2.11
N SER A 162 10.19 -9.10 -1.25
CA SER A 162 10.90 -10.31 -1.66
C SER A 162 9.98 -11.37 -2.29
N ARG A 163 8.72 -11.44 -1.85
CA ARG A 163 7.72 -12.37 -2.41
C ARG A 163 7.16 -11.88 -3.74
N VAL A 164 6.83 -10.59 -3.85
CA VAL A 164 6.25 -10.01 -5.06
C VAL A 164 7.30 -9.82 -6.14
N ASN A 165 8.50 -9.38 -5.74
CA ASN A 165 9.66 -9.14 -6.60
C ASN A 165 9.37 -8.21 -7.80
N GLU A 166 8.60 -7.16 -7.56
CA GLU A 166 8.28 -6.14 -8.57
C GLU A 166 9.13 -4.87 -8.36
N PRO A 167 9.65 -4.25 -9.44
CA PRO A 167 10.45 -3.03 -9.35
C PRO A 167 9.80 -1.89 -8.56
N GLN A 168 8.50 -1.65 -8.77
CA GLN A 168 7.76 -0.55 -8.13
C GLN A 168 7.64 -0.74 -6.61
N VAL A 169 7.54 -2.00 -6.16
CA VAL A 169 7.43 -2.36 -4.75
C VAL A 169 8.78 -2.16 -4.04
N TRP A 170 9.87 -2.58 -4.68
CA TRP A 170 11.24 -2.36 -4.20
C TRP A 170 11.59 -0.87 -4.12
N TYR A 171 11.14 -0.08 -5.11
CA TYR A 171 11.33 1.37 -5.12
C TYR A 171 10.66 2.03 -3.90
N LYS A 172 9.39 1.71 -3.65
CA LYS A 172 8.65 2.24 -2.50
C LYS A 172 9.27 1.85 -1.16
N LEU A 173 9.73 0.59 -1.05
CA LEU A 173 10.46 0.13 0.12
C LEU A 173 11.76 0.91 0.33
N GLY A 174 12.59 1.06 -0.70
CA GLY A 174 13.84 1.81 -0.64
C GLY A 174 13.62 3.28 -0.26
N ALA A 175 12.61 3.93 -0.85
CA ALA A 175 12.24 5.30 -0.52
C ALA A 175 11.82 5.47 0.95
N ALA A 176 11.04 4.54 1.49
CA ALA A 176 10.68 4.56 2.91
C ALA A 176 11.88 4.28 3.82
N GLN A 177 12.75 3.33 3.45
CA GLN A 177 13.98 3.02 4.20
C GLN A 177 14.91 4.23 4.29
N LEU A 178 15.08 4.98 3.20
CA LEU A 178 15.86 6.22 3.21
C LEU A 178 15.23 7.29 4.11
N ARG A 179 13.91 7.46 4.05
CA ARG A 179 13.20 8.49 4.85
C ARG A 179 13.22 8.23 6.34
N HIS A 180 13.10 6.97 6.78
CA HIS A 180 13.21 6.63 8.19
C HIS A 180 14.62 6.91 8.76
N GLY A 181 15.64 7.03 7.90
CA GLY A 181 16.91 7.68 8.24
C GLY A 181 17.71 6.98 9.34
N VAL A 182 17.43 5.70 9.63
CA VAL A 182 18.22 4.91 10.57
C VAL A 182 19.52 4.54 9.87
N CYS A 183 20.66 5.05 10.36
CA CYS A 183 21.99 4.85 9.75
C CYS A 183 22.29 3.40 9.38
N ALA A 184 21.82 2.45 10.21
CA ALA A 184 22.02 1.01 10.00
C ALA A 184 21.22 0.40 8.84
N MET A 185 20.25 1.13 8.26
CA MET A 185 19.35 0.62 7.20
C MET A 185 19.69 1.16 5.81
N ILE A 186 20.73 2.00 5.69
CA ILE A 186 21.11 2.62 4.42
C ILE A 186 21.63 1.60 3.41
N PRO A 187 22.48 0.62 3.77
CA PRO A 187 22.86 -0.46 2.87
C PRO A 187 21.65 -1.23 2.32
N GLU A 188 20.66 -1.50 3.16
CA GLU A 188 19.42 -2.18 2.80
C GLU A 188 18.54 -1.33 1.89
N ALA A 189 18.46 -0.01 2.14
CA ALA A 189 17.78 0.93 1.27
C ALA A 189 18.41 0.93 -0.13
N ILE A 190 19.73 1.00 -0.19
CA ILE A 190 20.50 0.96 -1.43
C ILE A 190 20.26 -0.37 -2.17
N ASP A 191 20.28 -1.51 -1.49
CA ASP A 191 19.96 -2.82 -2.08
C ASP A 191 18.53 -2.87 -2.65
N SER A 192 17.55 -2.31 -1.93
CA SER A 192 16.17 -2.17 -2.42
C SER A 192 16.11 -1.33 -3.70
N TYR A 193 16.82 -0.21 -3.78
CA TYR A 193 16.91 0.60 -4.99
C TYR A 193 17.60 -0.12 -6.15
N ILE A 194 18.66 -0.90 -5.88
CA ILE A 194 19.32 -1.74 -6.89
C ILE A 194 18.34 -2.76 -7.45
N LYS A 195 17.55 -3.41 -6.59
CA LYS A 195 16.51 -4.38 -6.99
C LYS A 195 15.36 -3.73 -7.76
N ALA A 196 14.99 -2.50 -7.41
CA ALA A 196 14.05 -1.70 -8.18
C ALA A 196 14.59 -1.40 -9.59
N GLY A 197 15.91 -1.25 -9.72
CA GLY A 197 16.55 -0.92 -10.99
C GLY A 197 16.15 0.46 -11.51
N ASP A 198 15.72 1.34 -10.61
CA ASP A 198 15.29 2.72 -10.86
C ASP A 198 16.38 3.68 -10.37
N ALA A 199 16.78 4.60 -11.25
CA ALA A 199 17.80 5.60 -10.97
C ALA A 199 17.20 6.98 -10.71
N THR A 200 15.88 7.16 -10.69
CA THR A 200 15.24 8.49 -10.67
C THR A 200 15.65 9.33 -9.47
N ASP A 201 15.85 8.71 -8.30
CA ASP A 201 16.23 9.40 -7.06
C ASP A 201 17.72 9.31 -6.73
N TYR A 202 18.58 9.17 -7.74
CA TYR A 202 20.03 9.00 -7.52
C TYR A 202 20.64 10.08 -6.64
N MET A 203 20.15 11.33 -6.72
CA MET A 203 20.67 12.45 -5.92
C MET A 203 20.43 12.25 -4.42
N GLU A 204 19.25 11.76 -4.02
CA GLU A 204 18.92 11.54 -2.62
C GLU A 204 19.69 10.34 -2.06
N VAL A 205 19.79 9.26 -2.84
CA VAL A 205 20.57 8.06 -2.48
C VAL A 205 22.04 8.42 -2.25
N ILE A 206 22.64 9.20 -3.16
CA ILE A 206 24.04 9.65 -3.05
C ILE A 206 24.23 10.50 -1.78
N ALA A 207 23.39 11.52 -1.58
CA ALA A 207 23.53 12.43 -0.44
C ALA A 207 23.42 11.70 0.91
N VAL A 208 22.50 10.73 1.02
CA VAL A 208 22.34 9.93 2.25
C VAL A 208 23.51 8.96 2.43
N ALA A 209 23.95 8.29 1.36
CA ALA A 209 25.07 7.36 1.44
C ALA A 209 26.41 8.05 1.75
N GLU A 210 26.66 9.25 1.20
CA GLU A 210 27.84 10.06 1.51
C GLU A 210 27.86 10.53 2.97
N ARG A 211 26.71 10.99 3.49
CA ARG A 211 26.59 11.43 4.89
C ARG A 211 26.97 10.33 5.88
N GLU A 212 26.75 9.09 5.48
CA GLU A 212 26.81 7.91 6.34
C GLU A 212 28.01 7.03 5.96
N GLU A 213 28.87 7.54 5.08
CA GLU A 213 30.12 6.95 4.61
C GLU A 213 29.98 5.52 4.04
N CYS A 214 28.80 5.19 3.50
CA CYS A 214 28.48 3.87 2.94
C CYS A 214 28.89 3.75 1.46
N TYR A 215 30.17 3.96 1.16
CA TYR A 215 30.68 4.04 -0.21
C TYR A 215 30.64 2.70 -0.97
N ASP A 216 30.86 1.57 -0.29
CA ASP A 216 30.87 0.24 -0.91
C ASP A 216 29.54 -0.13 -1.58
N ASP A 217 28.43 0.15 -0.90
CA ASP A 217 27.08 -0.10 -1.41
C ASP A 217 26.66 0.97 -2.42
N LEU A 218 27.06 2.22 -2.19
CA LEU A 218 26.85 3.31 -3.14
C LEU A 218 27.49 3.00 -4.51
N ILE A 219 28.70 2.44 -4.55
CA ILE A 219 29.35 2.02 -5.80
C ILE A 219 28.48 1.02 -6.58
N LYS A 220 27.88 0.04 -5.90
CA LYS A 220 26.99 -0.95 -6.54
C LYS A 220 25.77 -0.27 -7.15
N TYR A 221 25.17 0.67 -6.43
CA TYR A 221 24.03 1.44 -6.91
C TYR A 221 24.38 2.34 -8.08
N LEU A 222 25.49 3.09 -8.01
CA LEU A 222 25.94 3.96 -9.09
C LEU A 222 26.26 3.19 -10.36
N ARG A 223 26.82 1.98 -10.26
CA ARG A 223 26.99 1.09 -11.42
C ARG A 223 25.65 0.70 -12.04
N MET A 224 24.65 0.35 -11.23
CA MET A 224 23.29 0.09 -11.72
C MET A 224 22.71 1.35 -12.39
N ALA A 225 22.76 2.50 -11.71
CA ALA A 225 22.21 3.76 -12.20
C ALA A 225 22.83 4.18 -13.54
N ARG A 226 24.15 4.01 -13.70
CA ARG A 226 24.89 4.26 -14.95
C ARG A 226 24.40 3.43 -16.13
N THR A 227 23.89 2.21 -15.89
CA THR A 227 23.29 1.40 -16.97
C THR A 227 21.92 1.92 -17.41
N LYS A 228 21.23 2.67 -16.54
CA LYS A 228 19.87 3.20 -16.78
C LYS A 228 19.91 4.61 -17.36
N GLN A 229 20.75 5.47 -16.80
CA GLN A 229 20.89 6.87 -17.20
C GLN A 229 22.37 7.22 -17.35
N LYS A 230 22.71 7.86 -18.47
CA LYS A 230 24.04 8.46 -18.67
C LYS A 230 24.02 9.87 -18.11
N ASP A 231 24.64 10.05 -16.96
CA ASP A 231 24.72 11.33 -16.28
C ASP A 231 26.17 11.58 -15.83
N SER A 232 26.68 12.78 -16.09
CA SER A 232 28.02 13.20 -15.69
C SER A 232 28.16 13.24 -14.16
N TYR A 233 27.07 13.54 -13.45
CA TYR A 233 27.06 13.55 -11.99
C TYR A 233 27.22 12.14 -11.42
N ILE A 234 26.49 11.15 -11.94
CA ILE A 234 26.61 9.74 -11.53
C ILE A 234 28.03 9.22 -11.75
N ASP A 235 28.63 9.51 -12.92
CA ASP A 235 30.00 9.09 -13.21
C ASP A 235 31.02 9.79 -12.29
N SER A 236 30.79 11.06 -11.93
CA SER A 236 31.67 11.83 -11.03
C SER A 236 31.60 11.30 -9.59
N GLU A 237 30.39 11.01 -9.09
CA GLU A 237 30.19 10.44 -7.76
C GLU A 237 30.66 8.99 -7.67
N LEU A 238 30.60 8.23 -8.77
CA LEU A 238 31.17 6.88 -8.83
C LEU A 238 32.69 6.92 -8.71
N LEU A 239 33.33 7.85 -9.43
CA LEU A 239 34.77 8.07 -9.33
C LEU A 239 35.17 8.49 -7.91
N TYR A 240 34.42 9.42 -7.31
CA TYR A 240 34.66 9.87 -5.94
C TYR A 240 34.48 8.74 -4.92
N SER A 241 33.43 7.93 -5.05
CA SER A 241 33.17 6.80 -4.16
C SER A 241 34.24 5.71 -4.29
N LEU A 242 34.72 5.42 -5.50
CA LEU A 242 35.85 4.49 -5.71
C LEU A 242 37.14 5.01 -5.07
N ALA A 243 37.40 6.31 -5.15
CA ALA A 243 38.56 6.95 -4.52
C ALA A 243 38.53 6.92 -2.99
N LYS A 244 37.35 6.80 -2.39
CA LYS A 244 37.15 6.70 -0.94
C LYS A 244 37.41 5.30 -0.39
N CYS A 245 37.30 4.27 -1.23
CA CYS A 245 37.60 2.88 -0.86
C CYS A 245 39.09 2.59 -1.09
N ASP A 246 39.88 2.46 -0.02
CA ASP A 246 41.34 2.25 -0.06
C ASP A 246 41.76 0.99 -0.86
N ASP A 247 40.87 0.00 -0.98
CA ASP A 247 41.09 -1.30 -1.60
C ASP A 247 40.60 -1.40 -3.07
N ARG A 248 40.10 -0.30 -3.65
CA ARG A 248 39.51 -0.29 -5.01
C ARG A 248 40.21 0.62 -6.02
N MET A 249 41.47 0.95 -5.78
CA MET A 249 42.28 1.80 -6.67
C MET A 249 42.40 1.22 -8.09
N ASP A 250 42.51 -0.10 -8.23
CA ASP A 250 42.56 -0.75 -9.56
C ASP A 250 41.25 -0.52 -10.34
N GLU A 251 40.10 -0.60 -9.66
CA GLU A 251 38.79 -0.32 -10.27
C GLU A 251 38.61 1.16 -10.65
N LEU A 252 39.28 2.06 -9.93
CA LEU A 252 39.30 3.49 -10.24
C LEU A 252 40.13 3.77 -11.50
N GLU A 253 41.31 3.17 -11.62
CA GLU A 253 42.15 3.28 -12.83
C GLU A 253 41.42 2.72 -14.05
N ASP A 254 40.83 1.52 -13.93
CA ASP A 254 40.02 0.90 -14.97
C ASP A 254 38.82 1.79 -15.39
N PHE A 255 38.20 2.49 -14.44
CA PHE A 255 37.08 3.38 -14.72
C PHE A 255 37.51 4.66 -15.45
N LEU A 256 38.67 5.22 -15.12
CA LEU A 256 39.24 6.39 -15.79
C LEU A 256 39.63 6.07 -17.24
N ASP A 257 40.17 4.87 -17.48
CA ASP A 257 40.51 4.40 -18.83
C ASP A 257 39.28 4.03 -19.67
N ALA A 258 38.18 3.65 -19.01
CA ALA A 258 36.91 3.38 -19.66
C ALA A 258 36.22 4.67 -20.15
N THR A 259 35.30 4.54 -21.12
CA THR A 259 34.49 5.68 -21.58
C THR A 259 33.57 6.17 -20.45
N ASN A 260 33.88 7.35 -19.89
CA ASN A 260 33.12 7.99 -18.81
C ASN A 260 32.83 9.46 -19.15
N THR A 261 31.89 10.06 -18.42
CA THR A 261 31.52 11.47 -18.48
C THR A 261 31.82 12.20 -17.17
N ALA A 262 32.69 11.63 -16.32
CA ALA A 262 33.02 12.17 -15.00
C ALA A 262 33.78 13.49 -15.12
N ASN A 263 33.50 14.42 -14.22
CA ASN A 263 34.31 15.63 -14.06
C ASN A 263 35.50 15.35 -13.14
N VAL A 264 36.52 14.69 -13.71
CA VAL A 264 37.73 14.24 -13.00
C VAL A 264 38.42 15.38 -12.25
N GLN A 265 38.47 16.59 -12.83
CA GLN A 265 39.10 17.75 -12.18
C GLN A 265 38.39 18.10 -10.87
N SER A 266 37.06 18.23 -10.91
CA SER A 266 36.29 18.58 -9.71
C SER A 266 36.37 17.52 -8.61
N VAL A 267 36.41 16.24 -8.99
CA VAL A 267 36.56 15.12 -8.05
C VAL A 267 37.96 15.12 -7.43
N GLY A 268 39.00 15.34 -8.24
CA GLY A 268 40.37 15.46 -7.78
C GLY A 268 40.58 16.63 -6.81
N ASP A 269 39.99 17.79 -7.11
CA ASP A 269 40.03 18.97 -6.23
C ASP A 269 39.37 18.66 -4.88
N ARG A 270 38.18 18.02 -4.88
CA ARG A 270 37.46 17.57 -3.67
C ARG A 270 38.30 16.59 -2.83
N LEU A 271 38.87 15.56 -3.46
CA LEU A 271 39.72 14.57 -2.78
C LEU A 271 41.00 15.20 -2.21
N TYR A 272 41.56 16.22 -2.90
CA TYR A 272 42.73 16.94 -2.44
C TYR A 272 42.44 17.76 -1.19
N GLU A 273 41.29 18.46 -1.14
CA GLU A 273 40.83 19.18 0.05
C GLU A 273 40.66 18.26 1.27
N GLU A 274 40.19 17.03 1.03
CA GLU A 274 40.01 16.00 2.04
C GLU A 274 41.29 15.22 2.39
N ARG A 275 42.44 15.63 1.82
CA ARG A 275 43.78 15.07 2.06
C ARG A 275 43.99 13.63 1.56
N LEU A 276 43.15 13.16 0.64
CA LEU A 276 43.29 11.88 -0.05
C LEU A 276 44.22 12.01 -1.25
N TYR A 277 45.48 12.41 -0.99
CA TYR A 277 46.44 12.78 -2.04
C TYR A 277 46.83 11.66 -3.00
N LYS A 278 46.67 10.39 -2.59
CA LYS A 278 46.96 9.25 -3.47
C LYS A 278 45.90 9.08 -4.54
N ALA A 279 44.62 9.23 -4.18
CA ALA A 279 43.51 9.13 -5.10
C ALA A 279 43.28 10.42 -5.90
N ALA A 280 43.70 11.57 -5.36
CA ALA A 280 43.62 12.86 -6.06
C ALA A 280 44.70 13.06 -7.15
N LYS A 281 45.73 12.22 -7.19
CA LYS A 281 46.88 12.35 -8.10
C LYS A 281 46.70 11.49 -9.33
#